data_AF-A0A2N7QEY5-F1
#
_entry.id   AF-A0A2N7QEY5-F1
#
_cell.length_a   1.000
_cell.length_b   1.000
_cell.length_c   1.000
_cell.angle_alpha   90.00
_cell.angle_beta   90.00
_cell.angle_gamma   90.00
#
_symmetry.space_group_name_H-M   'P 1'
#
loop_
_entity.id
_entity.type
_entity.pdbx_description
1 polymer ?
#
loop_
_entity_poly.entity_id
_entity_poly.type
_entity_poly.pdbx_seq_one_letter_code
_entity_poly.pdbx_strand_id
1 'polypeptide(L)'
;MKIIEKERKTLETEIKIRLDLNGKNLEKSIINTGIGFLDHMLELFSYHSGIKFEIEAKGDLKVDLHHTVEDIGLTLGEAIDEALSDRKGISRYGESTIPMEEALSQAVIDLAKRPYFYYEVKFPVEKIGSFDTELIEEFLKSLAIN
;
A
#
# COMPACT_ATOMS: atom_id res chain seq x y z
N MET A 1 -2.51 16.20 11.36
CA MET A 1 -1.42 15.74 10.47
C MET A 1 -1.54 16.49 9.16
N LYS A 2 -0.42 16.81 8.52
CA LYS A 2 -0.40 17.44 7.19
C LYS A 2 -0.54 16.35 6.12
N ILE A 3 -0.94 16.74 4.91
CA ILE A 3 -0.83 15.89 3.73
C ILE A 3 0.66 15.68 3.42
N ILE A 4 1.06 14.44 3.15
CA ILE A 4 2.39 14.08 2.66
C ILE A 4 2.32 13.89 1.15
N GLU A 5 3.27 14.44 0.42
CA GLU A 5 3.38 14.26 -1.02
C GLU A 5 4.70 13.56 -1.34
N LYS A 6 4.65 12.48 -2.10
CA LYS A 6 5.81 11.74 -2.59
C LYS A 6 5.69 11.57 -4.10
N GLU A 7 6.81 11.73 -4.77
CA GLU A 7 6.95 11.44 -6.19
C GLU A 7 8.18 10.57 -6.38
N ARG A 8 8.03 9.51 -7.17
CA ARG A 8 9.10 8.61 -7.55
C ARG A 8 9.08 8.42 -9.06
N LYS A 9 10.25 8.52 -9.68
CA LYS A 9 10.39 8.38 -11.14
C LYS A 9 11.62 7.58 -11.49
N THR A 10 11.44 6.52 -12.27
CA THR A 10 12.51 5.69 -12.83
C THR A 10 12.36 5.60 -14.35
N LEU A 11 13.04 4.63 -14.97
CA LEU A 11 12.87 4.32 -16.38
C LEU A 11 11.59 3.50 -16.63
N GLU A 12 11.15 2.75 -15.61
CA GLU A 12 10.01 1.85 -15.63
C GLU A 12 8.71 2.55 -15.21
N THR A 13 8.77 3.44 -14.20
CA THR A 13 7.57 4.04 -13.59
C THR A 13 7.66 5.54 -13.30
N GLU A 14 6.50 6.19 -13.21
CA GLU A 14 6.30 7.51 -12.59
C GLU A 14 5.11 7.40 -11.62
N ILE A 15 5.38 7.54 -10.33
CA ILE A 15 4.42 7.39 -9.23
C ILE A 15 4.29 8.71 -8.47
N LYS A 16 3.05 9.17 -8.23
CA LYS A 16 2.73 10.33 -7.40
C LYS A 16 1.71 9.92 -6.35
N ILE A 17 2.02 10.19 -5.09
CA ILE A 17 1.15 9.87 -3.95
C ILE A 17 0.96 11.12 -3.10
N ARG A 18 -0.30 11.45 -2.80
CA ARG A 18 -0.67 12.35 -1.71
C ARG A 18 -1.37 11.54 -0.64
N LEU A 19 -0.86 11.59 0.58
CA LEU A 19 -1.32 10.78 1.70
C LEU A 19 -1.81 11.67 2.83
N ASP A 20 -3.01 11.38 3.33
CA ASP A 20 -3.58 12.01 4.52
C ASP A 20 -3.87 10.95 5.58
N LEU A 21 -2.91 10.76 6.49
CA LEU A 21 -2.91 9.67 7.47
C LEU A 21 -4.12 9.68 8.41
N ASN A 22 -4.75 10.85 8.64
CA ASN A 22 -5.93 10.94 9.50
C ASN A 22 -7.26 11.07 8.71
N GLY A 23 -7.20 11.13 7.38
CA GLY A 23 -8.34 11.23 6.48
C GLY A 23 -9.20 12.48 6.59
N LYS A 24 -8.73 13.56 7.24
CA LYS A 24 -9.54 14.78 7.50
C LYS A 24 -9.28 15.93 6.52
N ASN A 25 -8.18 15.91 5.80
CA ASN A 25 -7.71 16.99 4.93
C ASN A 25 -7.95 16.71 3.45
N LEU A 26 -7.97 15.44 3.03
CA LEU A 26 -8.45 15.04 1.71
C LEU A 26 -9.95 14.77 1.77
N GLU A 27 -10.71 15.10 0.72
CA GLU A 27 -12.16 14.87 0.69
C GLU A 27 -12.47 13.38 0.45
N LYS A 28 -11.79 12.76 -0.51
CA LYS A 28 -11.93 11.37 -0.91
C LYS A 28 -10.59 10.80 -1.36
N SER A 29 -10.53 9.48 -1.52
CA SER A 29 -9.40 8.84 -2.18
C SER A 29 -9.61 8.80 -3.70
N ILE A 30 -8.51 8.93 -4.44
CA ILE A 30 -8.45 8.86 -5.90
C ILE A 30 -7.29 7.93 -6.24
N ILE A 31 -7.57 6.78 -6.84
CA ILE A 31 -6.55 5.75 -7.07
C ILE A 31 -6.59 5.39 -8.55
N ASN A 32 -5.50 5.68 -9.24
CA ASN A 32 -5.31 5.44 -10.67
C ASN A 32 -3.95 4.79 -10.87
N THR A 33 -3.85 3.48 -10.62
CA THR A 33 -2.59 2.73 -10.82
C THR A 33 -2.45 2.17 -12.23
N GLY A 34 -3.57 2.09 -12.96
CA GLY A 34 -3.67 1.36 -14.23
C GLY A 34 -3.87 -0.15 -14.05
N ILE A 35 -3.94 -0.64 -12.81
CA ILE A 35 -4.11 -2.05 -12.45
C ILE A 35 -5.37 -2.20 -11.60
N GLY A 36 -6.49 -2.57 -12.25
CA GLY A 36 -7.81 -2.53 -11.60
C GLY A 36 -7.96 -3.35 -10.31
N PHE A 37 -7.26 -4.48 -10.18
CA PHE A 37 -7.29 -5.25 -8.92
C PHE A 37 -6.53 -4.53 -7.79
N LEU A 38 -5.37 -3.93 -8.10
CA LEU A 38 -4.62 -3.14 -7.12
C LEU A 38 -5.38 -1.88 -6.72
N ASP A 39 -6.02 -1.20 -7.68
CA ASP A 39 -6.88 -0.04 -7.42
C ASP A 39 -7.95 -0.42 -6.38
N HIS A 40 -8.65 -1.53 -6.59
CA HIS A 40 -9.66 -2.04 -5.67
C HIS A 40 -9.09 -2.35 -4.27
N MET A 41 -7.91 -2.98 -4.18
CA MET A 41 -7.27 -3.27 -2.89
C MET A 41 -6.87 -1.99 -2.13
N LEU A 42 -6.36 -0.98 -2.83
CA LEU A 42 -6.01 0.32 -2.25
C LEU A 42 -7.24 1.12 -1.83
N GLU A 43 -8.35 1.00 -2.56
CA GLU A 43 -9.65 1.57 -2.16
C GLU A 43 -10.14 0.95 -0.84
N LEU A 44 -10.06 -0.38 -0.71
CA LEU A 44 -10.40 -1.08 0.53
C LEU A 44 -9.46 -0.69 1.69
N PHE A 45 -8.16 -0.58 1.43
CA PHE A 45 -7.20 -0.10 2.42
C PHE A 45 -7.58 1.31 2.90
N SER A 46 -7.89 2.22 1.97
CA SER A 46 -8.35 3.58 2.34
C SER A 46 -9.61 3.53 3.20
N TYR A 47 -10.62 2.77 2.76
CA TYR A 47 -11.90 2.69 3.44
C TYR A 47 -11.78 2.18 4.88
N HIS A 48 -11.06 1.07 5.09
CA HIS A 48 -10.98 0.41 6.39
C HIS A 48 -9.96 1.05 7.36
N SER A 49 -8.92 1.71 6.84
CA SER A 49 -7.94 2.41 7.70
C SER A 49 -8.39 3.82 8.08
N GLY A 50 -9.31 4.42 7.32
CA GLY A 50 -9.65 5.84 7.41
C GLY A 50 -8.56 6.77 6.86
N ILE A 51 -7.48 6.22 6.30
CA ILE A 51 -6.45 6.98 5.58
C ILE A 51 -6.99 7.35 4.20
N LYS A 52 -6.67 8.55 3.71
CA LYS A 52 -7.00 8.95 2.34
C LYS A 52 -5.76 9.01 1.47
N PHE A 53 -5.90 8.55 0.22
CA PHE A 53 -4.82 8.49 -0.76
C PHE A 53 -5.27 9.13 -2.07
N GLU A 54 -4.43 9.98 -2.66
CA GLU A 54 -4.47 10.27 -4.09
C GLU A 54 -3.23 9.64 -4.72
N ILE A 55 -3.43 8.59 -5.53
CA ILE A 55 -2.36 7.79 -6.15
C ILE A 55 -2.52 7.87 -7.66
N GLU A 56 -1.48 8.34 -8.34
CA GLU A 56 -1.37 8.34 -9.79
C GLU A 56 -0.11 7.57 -10.17
N ALA A 57 -0.26 6.50 -10.96
CA ALA A 57 0.85 5.71 -11.45
C ALA A 57 0.84 5.62 -12.98
N LYS A 58 2.03 5.71 -13.56
CA LYS A 58 2.30 5.34 -14.95
C LYS A 58 3.46 4.38 -14.96
N GLY A 59 3.20 3.12 -15.26
CA GLY A 59 4.25 2.11 -15.38
C GLY A 59 4.26 1.41 -16.71
N ASP A 60 5.26 0.55 -16.90
CA ASP A 60 5.52 -0.25 -18.07
C ASP A 60 4.66 -1.54 -18.14
N LEU A 61 3.34 -1.41 -17.93
CA LEU A 61 2.36 -2.51 -17.84
C LEU A 61 2.30 -3.47 -19.05
N LYS A 62 3.03 -3.18 -20.12
CA LYS A 62 3.22 -4.07 -21.28
C LYS A 62 4.28 -5.15 -21.04
N VAL A 63 5.19 -4.93 -20.11
CA VAL A 63 6.21 -5.91 -19.67
C VAL A 63 5.53 -6.88 -18.72
N ASP A 64 5.16 -6.40 -17.54
CA ASP A 64 4.32 -7.05 -16.54
C ASP A 64 3.80 -6.00 -15.55
N LEU A 65 3.26 -6.44 -14.40
CA LEU A 65 2.73 -5.56 -13.35
C LEU A 65 3.75 -5.27 -12.22
N HIS A 66 4.90 -5.95 -12.22
CA HIS A 66 5.81 -6.02 -11.07
C HIS A 66 6.35 -4.65 -10.70
N HIS A 67 7.00 -3.95 -11.63
CA HIS A 67 7.62 -2.65 -11.36
C HIS A 67 6.61 -1.64 -10.84
N THR A 68 5.41 -1.62 -11.43
CA THR A 68 4.35 -0.68 -11.02
C THR A 68 3.87 -0.98 -9.60
N VAL A 69 3.60 -2.25 -9.28
CA VAL A 69 3.15 -2.65 -7.95
C VAL A 69 4.22 -2.38 -6.89
N GLU A 70 5.47 -2.76 -7.17
CA GLU A 70 6.62 -2.54 -6.28
C GLU A 70 6.81 -1.05 -6.00
N ASP A 71 6.90 -0.22 -7.04
CA ASP A 71 7.20 1.21 -6.90
C ASP A 71 6.07 1.99 -6.21
N ILE A 72 4.81 1.57 -6.37
CA ILE A 72 3.69 2.09 -5.57
C ILE A 72 3.89 1.72 -4.09
N GLY A 73 4.24 0.46 -3.80
CA GLY A 73 4.53 -0.01 -2.45
C GLY A 73 5.66 0.79 -1.78
N LEU A 74 6.79 0.96 -2.48
CA LEU A 74 7.94 1.76 -2.01
C LEU A 74 7.51 3.20 -1.68
N THR A 75 6.87 3.87 -2.64
CA THR A 75 6.48 5.29 -2.54
C THR A 75 5.43 5.50 -1.45
N LEU A 76 4.52 4.55 -1.28
CA LEU A 76 3.49 4.60 -0.23
C LEU A 76 4.10 4.37 1.16
N GLY A 77 5.04 3.44 1.30
CA GLY A 77 5.80 3.19 2.53
C GLY A 77 6.52 4.45 3.02
N GLU A 78 7.28 5.08 2.12
CA GLU A 78 7.97 6.34 2.41
C GLU A 78 7.00 7.46 2.83
N ALA A 79 5.82 7.54 2.20
CA ALA A 79 4.81 8.53 2.56
C ALA A 79 4.22 8.28 3.96
N ILE A 80 4.01 7.02 4.33
CA ILE A 80 3.53 6.62 5.65
C ILE A 80 4.60 6.90 6.72
N ASP A 81 5.86 6.53 6.50
CA ASP A 81 6.94 6.81 7.46
C ASP A 81 7.07 8.32 7.73
N GLU A 82 7.07 9.13 6.67
CA GLU A 82 7.12 10.59 6.82
C GLU A 82 5.91 11.12 7.59
N ALA A 83 4.70 10.61 7.32
CA ALA A 83 3.48 11.00 8.02
C ALA A 83 3.50 10.64 9.52
N LEU A 84 4.18 9.54 9.88
CA LEU A 84 4.35 9.08 11.25
C LEU A 84 5.43 9.85 12.03
N SER A 85 6.32 10.59 11.36
CA SER A 85 7.27 11.53 11.96
C SER A 85 8.16 10.90 13.05
N ASP A 86 8.13 11.43 14.28
CA ASP A 86 8.89 10.92 15.43
C ASP A 86 8.18 9.76 16.16
N ARG A 87 6.98 9.38 15.70
CA ARG A 87 6.16 8.27 16.19
C ARG A 87 5.84 8.37 17.69
N LYS A 88 5.80 9.58 18.26
CA LYS A 88 5.38 9.80 19.65
C LYS A 88 3.87 9.92 19.80
N GLY A 89 3.34 9.38 20.90
CA GLY A 89 1.92 9.50 21.25
C GLY A 89 0.97 8.62 20.43
N ILE A 90 1.50 7.64 19.68
CA ILE A 90 0.72 6.63 18.96
C ILE A 90 0.73 5.31 19.73
N SER A 91 -0.24 4.42 19.47
CA SER A 91 -0.32 3.09 20.10
C SER A 91 0.89 2.20 19.79
N ARG A 92 1.63 2.49 18.71
CA ARG A 92 2.78 1.77 18.15
C ARG A 92 2.46 0.38 17.62
N TYR A 93 1.83 -0.47 18.43
CA TYR A 93 1.41 -1.80 18.06
C TYR A 93 -0.04 -1.80 17.60
N GLY A 94 -0.33 -2.56 16.55
CA GLY A 94 -1.67 -2.77 16.04
C GLY A 94 -1.84 -4.19 15.52
N GLU A 95 -3.04 -4.73 15.69
CA GLU A 95 -3.43 -6.03 15.18
C GLU A 95 -4.85 -5.94 14.63
N SER A 96 -5.10 -6.64 13.53
CA SER A 96 -6.46 -6.85 13.01
C SER A 96 -6.58 -8.23 12.39
N THR A 97 -7.72 -8.87 12.63
CA THR A 97 -8.11 -10.14 11.98
C THR A 97 -9.41 -9.92 11.24
N ILE A 98 -9.42 -10.15 9.93
CA ILE A 98 -10.55 -9.84 9.04
C ILE A 98 -10.99 -11.11 8.30
N PRO A 99 -12.27 -11.52 8.44
CA PRO A 99 -12.85 -12.58 7.62
C PRO A 99 -13.41 -12.01 6.30
N MET A 100 -13.35 -12.81 5.24
CA MET A 100 -14.10 -12.59 3.99
C MET A 100 -14.50 -13.95 3.43
N GLU A 101 -15.81 -14.24 3.47
CA GLU A 101 -16.35 -15.58 3.16
C GLU A 101 -15.62 -16.67 3.98
N GLU A 102 -15.03 -17.69 3.36
CA GLU A 102 -14.26 -18.74 4.03
C GLU A 102 -12.83 -18.33 4.39
N ALA A 103 -12.33 -17.21 3.87
CA ALA A 103 -10.98 -16.73 4.12
C ALA A 103 -10.89 -15.95 5.44
N LEU A 104 -9.76 -16.09 6.12
CA LEU A 104 -9.40 -15.35 7.33
C LEU A 104 -7.96 -14.85 7.20
N SER A 105 -7.75 -13.53 7.34
CA SER A 105 -6.43 -12.92 7.33
C SER A 105 -6.14 -12.18 8.63
N GLN A 106 -4.87 -12.16 9.04
CA GLN A 106 -4.39 -11.43 10.20
C GLN A 106 -3.21 -10.55 9.79
N ALA A 107 -3.21 -9.31 10.26
CA ALA A 107 -2.09 -8.39 10.13
C ALA A 107 -1.67 -7.88 11.52
N VAL A 108 -0.37 -7.93 11.81
CA VAL A 108 0.23 -7.43 13.05
C VAL A 108 1.34 -6.44 12.68
N ILE A 109 1.30 -5.25 13.27
CA ILE A 109 2.20 -4.14 12.92
C ILE A 109 2.87 -3.62 14.20
N ASP A 110 4.21 -3.50 14.17
CA ASP A 110 4.99 -2.64 15.08
C ASP A 110 5.48 -1.43 14.27
N LEU A 111 4.98 -0.24 14.59
CA LEU A 111 5.46 1.02 14.01
C LEU A 111 6.81 1.43 14.62
N ALA A 112 7.78 0.52 14.63
CA ALA A 112 9.18 0.75 15.00
C ALA A 112 10.04 1.15 13.80
N LYS A 113 11.09 1.95 14.02
CA LYS A 113 12.05 2.35 12.97
C LYS A 113 13.07 1.24 12.68
N ARG A 114 12.59 0.01 12.54
CA ARG A 114 13.36 -1.21 12.25
C ARG A 114 12.58 -2.02 11.21
N PRO A 115 12.86 -1.80 9.92
CA PRO A 115 12.21 -2.53 8.83
C PRO A 115 12.27 -4.04 9.03
N TYR A 116 11.12 -4.69 8.97
CA TYR A 116 10.99 -6.15 8.98
C TYR A 116 9.66 -6.53 8.35
N PHE A 117 9.66 -7.60 7.56
CA PHE A 117 8.46 -8.11 6.89
C PHE A 117 8.43 -9.64 7.01
N TYR A 118 7.26 -10.16 7.37
CA TYR A 118 6.97 -11.58 7.42
C TYR A 118 5.64 -11.84 6.74
N TYR A 119 5.60 -12.88 5.91
CA TYR A 119 4.45 -13.22 5.10
C TYR A 119 4.20 -14.72 5.13
N GLU A 120 2.98 -15.11 5.50
CA GLU A 120 2.54 -16.50 5.54
C GLU A 120 1.14 -16.62 4.96
N VAL A 121 1.00 -16.26 3.68
CA VAL A 121 -0.25 -16.42 2.93
C VAL A 121 0.00 -17.32 1.74
N LYS A 122 -0.90 -18.26 1.50
CA LYS A 122 -0.85 -19.17 0.36
C LYS A 122 -2.06 -18.93 -0.52
N PHE A 123 -1.82 -18.51 -1.76
CA PHE A 123 -2.87 -18.44 -2.76
C PHE A 123 -3.02 -19.77 -3.48
N PRO A 124 -4.26 -20.27 -3.67
CA PRO A 124 -4.50 -21.52 -4.40
C PRO A 124 -4.40 -21.35 -5.93
N VAL A 125 -4.25 -20.11 -6.41
CA VAL A 125 -4.21 -19.73 -7.82
C VAL A 125 -3.05 -18.77 -8.05
N GLU A 126 -2.48 -18.80 -9.26
CA GLU A 126 -1.40 -17.89 -9.63
C GLU A 126 -1.91 -16.46 -9.92
N LYS A 127 -3.16 -16.32 -10.38
CA LYS A 127 -3.74 -15.03 -10.82
C LYS A 127 -5.15 -14.77 -10.31
N ILE A 128 -5.45 -13.50 -10.08
CA ILE A 128 -6.80 -12.97 -9.86
C ILE A 128 -7.13 -12.02 -11.02
N GLY A 129 -7.94 -12.48 -11.97
CA GLY A 129 -8.13 -11.77 -13.23
C GLY A 129 -6.79 -11.67 -13.99
N SER A 130 -6.28 -10.45 -14.17
CA SER A 130 -4.97 -10.19 -14.76
C SER A 130 -3.84 -9.99 -13.75
N PHE A 131 -4.13 -10.02 -12.45
CA PHE A 131 -3.17 -9.70 -11.40
C PHE A 131 -2.47 -10.96 -10.88
N ASP A 132 -1.14 -10.99 -10.93
CA ASP A 132 -0.31 -12.07 -10.37
C ASP A 132 -0.35 -12.03 -8.83
N THR A 133 -0.77 -13.12 -8.20
CA THR A 133 -0.97 -13.20 -6.74
C THR A 133 0.32 -13.02 -5.94
N GLU A 134 1.48 -13.35 -6.53
CA GLU A 134 2.80 -13.11 -5.93
C GLU A 134 3.07 -11.62 -5.67
N LEU A 135 2.46 -10.72 -6.45
CA LEU A 135 2.66 -9.27 -6.33
C LEU A 135 2.03 -8.70 -5.05
N ILE A 136 1.14 -9.45 -4.39
CA ILE A 136 0.61 -9.08 -3.07
C ILE A 136 1.75 -9.09 -2.04
N GLU A 137 2.60 -10.12 -2.07
CA GLU A 137 3.75 -10.21 -1.17
C GLU A 137 4.76 -9.08 -1.45
N GLU A 138 5.10 -8.86 -2.73
CA GLU A 138 6.04 -7.81 -3.11
C GLU A 138 5.51 -6.41 -2.77
N PHE A 139 4.21 -6.13 -2.97
CA PHE A 139 3.60 -4.87 -2.53
C PHE A 139 3.74 -4.67 -1.02
N LEU A 140 3.34 -5.66 -0.21
CA LEU A 140 3.36 -5.56 1.24
C LEU A 140 4.78 -5.47 1.80
N LYS A 141 5.72 -6.19 1.18
CA LYS A 141 7.15 -6.12 1.51
C LYS A 141 7.68 -4.72 1.23
N SER A 142 7.45 -4.19 0.03
CA SER A 142 7.87 -2.84 -0.36
C SER A 142 7.23 -1.77 0.52
N LEU A 143 5.96 -1.93 0.90
CA LEU A 143 5.28 -1.04 1.85
C LEU A 143 5.93 -1.06 3.26
N ALA A 144 6.35 -2.23 3.73
CA ALA A 144 6.83 -2.41 5.10
C ALA A 144 8.30 -2.02 5.31
N ILE A 145 9.12 -2.07 4.25
CA ILE A 145 10.57 -1.89 4.37
C ILE A 145 11.08 -0.47 4.08
N ASN A 146 10.22 0.47 3.70
CA ASN A 146 10.57 1.85 3.33
C ASN A 146 9.96 2.90 4.25
#